data_AF-W4VLG9-F1
#
_entry.id   AF-W4VLG9-F1
#
_cell.length_a   1.000
_cell.length_b   1.000
_cell.length_c   1.000
_cell.angle_alpha   90.00
_cell.angle_beta   90.00
_cell.angle_gamma   90.00
#
_symmetry.space_group_name_H-M   'P 1'
#
loop_
_entity.id
_entity.type
_entity.pdbx_description
1 polymer ?
#
loop_
_entity_poly.entity_id
_entity_poly.type
_entity_poly.pdbx_seq_one_letter_code
_entity_poly.pdbx_strand_id
1 'polypeptide(L)'
;MIGVLIATLIAMILYVVGMIITLSISKLNASRVMKHGLIILVIGYLTTGIIFYFAIPAITVPNMLLANIIVAAIFLPLFLYVIQPGKKVETSVMKPIVLFFSVGFIALIVIIVLGFTTLDDAHQSISVTEEEEAKPLTKDETPITVAPEFARNKIQKAMSVVPNPQFYDLGKLQVQKVEEEVVYVAPVEFAGFWKFLRGKETAGYFTISATNVNAQPEFHDSAMQYTNSSYFHKYVKRVIYNQYPQYIQSGEAQIEIDEDGKPWYVQTIYRPMHVTNKPNLNALKVVVIDPTSGDMKMFETNEAPDFIEGR
;
A
#
# COMPACT_ATOMS: atom_id res chain seq x y z
N MET A 1 -11.49 -1.24 -6.66
CA MET A 1 -11.98 -0.01 -6.00
C MET A 1 -12.70 -0.27 -4.67
N ILE A 2 -13.01 -1.53 -4.32
CA ILE A 2 -13.80 -1.86 -3.11
C ILE A 2 -13.15 -1.31 -1.84
N GLY A 3 -11.83 -1.48 -1.67
CA GLY A 3 -11.09 -0.94 -0.52
C GLY A 3 -11.28 0.56 -0.30
N VAL A 4 -11.16 1.37 -1.37
CA VAL A 4 -11.36 2.83 -1.28
C VAL A 4 -12.78 3.16 -0.82
N LEU A 5 -13.79 2.53 -1.41
CA LEU A 5 -15.19 2.80 -1.10
C LEU A 5 -15.54 2.45 0.35
N ILE A 6 -15.02 1.32 0.86
CA ILE A 6 -15.22 0.89 2.25
C ILE A 6 -14.50 1.86 3.19
N ALA A 7 -13.23 2.19 2.92
CA ALA A 7 -12.47 3.12 3.76
C ALA A 7 -13.17 4.50 3.84
N THR A 8 -13.65 5.01 2.71
CA THR A 8 -14.41 6.27 2.67
C THR A 8 -15.70 6.18 3.46
N LEU A 9 -16.45 5.08 3.35
CA LEU A 9 -17.67 4.88 4.14
C LEU A 9 -17.38 4.91 5.64
N ILE A 10 -16.34 4.19 6.07
CA ILE A 10 -15.92 4.14 7.47
C ILE A 10 -15.51 5.54 7.94
N ALA A 11 -14.76 6.31 7.14
CA ALA A 11 -14.31 7.65 7.48
C ALA A 11 -15.45 8.68 7.66
N MET A 12 -16.66 8.39 7.16
CA MET A 12 -17.82 9.27 7.31
C MET A 12 -18.63 9.01 8.59
N ILE A 13 -18.29 8.00 9.41
CA ILE A 13 -19.10 7.58 10.57
C ILE A 13 -19.29 8.74 11.56
N LEU A 14 -18.21 9.41 11.98
CA LEU A 14 -18.32 10.51 12.96
C LEU A 14 -19.17 11.68 12.41
N TYR A 15 -19.07 11.96 11.10
CA TYR A 15 -19.90 12.95 10.45
C TYR A 15 -21.38 12.56 10.49
N VAL A 16 -21.71 11.30 10.13
CA VAL A 16 -23.09 10.79 10.15
C VAL A 16 -23.67 10.82 11.56
N VAL A 17 -22.89 10.43 12.58
CA VAL A 17 -23.33 10.52 13.98
C VAL A 17 -23.62 11.97 14.37
N GLY A 18 -22.75 12.92 14.03
CA GLY A 18 -22.98 14.34 14.30
C GLY A 18 -24.22 14.89 13.59
N MET A 19 -24.50 14.42 12.37
CA MET A 19 -25.73 14.74 11.63
C MET A 19 -26.98 14.17 12.33
N ILE A 20 -26.94 12.93 12.81
CA ILE A 20 -28.05 12.29 13.56
C ILE A 20 -28.32 13.01 14.88
N ILE A 21 -27.27 13.37 15.63
CA ILE A 21 -27.39 14.17 16.86
C ILE A 21 -28.07 15.50 16.57
N THR A 22 -27.65 16.18 15.50
CA THR A 22 -28.24 17.46 15.08
C THR A 22 -29.71 17.30 14.71
N LEU A 23 -30.06 16.26 13.95
CA LEU A 23 -31.44 15.97 13.57
C LEU A 23 -32.35 15.68 14.78
N SER A 24 -31.80 15.01 15.80
CA SER A 24 -32.59 14.52 16.93
C SER A 24 -32.83 15.59 18.00
N ILE A 25 -31.90 16.55 18.14
CA ILE A 25 -31.87 17.50 19.28
C ILE A 25 -32.14 18.94 18.84
N SER A 26 -31.84 19.30 17.59
CA SER A 26 -32.00 20.67 17.13
C SER A 26 -33.47 21.07 17.05
N LYS A 27 -33.76 22.34 17.38
CA LYS A 27 -35.08 22.95 17.18
C LYS A 27 -35.36 23.33 15.72
N LEU A 28 -34.42 23.05 14.82
CA LEU A 28 -34.56 23.32 13.39
C LEU A 28 -35.60 22.42 12.72
N ASN A 29 -36.07 22.86 11.57
CA ASN A 29 -36.87 22.02 10.69
C ASN A 29 -36.05 20.78 10.25
N ALA A 30 -36.54 19.59 10.60
CA ALA A 30 -35.89 18.31 10.30
C ALA A 30 -35.62 18.12 8.79
N SER A 31 -36.53 18.57 7.92
CA SER A 31 -36.35 18.49 6.46
C SER A 31 -35.15 19.33 5.99
N ARG A 32 -34.92 20.50 6.59
CA ARG A 32 -33.76 21.35 6.27
C ARG A 32 -32.46 20.70 6.73
N VAL A 33 -32.42 20.19 7.96
CA VAL A 33 -31.25 19.50 8.53
C VAL A 33 -30.90 18.29 7.68
N MET A 34 -31.91 17.49 7.31
CA MET A 34 -31.74 16.29 6.49
C MET A 34 -31.26 16.62 5.08
N LYS A 35 -31.88 17.59 4.40
CA LYS A 35 -31.49 18.01 3.06
C LYS A 35 -30.02 18.44 3.00
N HIS A 36 -29.61 19.35 3.88
CA HIS A 36 -28.22 19.84 3.87
C HIS A 36 -27.22 18.81 4.39
N GLY A 37 -27.61 17.98 5.37
CA GLY A 37 -26.79 16.87 5.84
C GLY A 37 -26.50 15.85 4.73
N LEU A 38 -27.51 15.45 3.96
CA LEU A 38 -27.31 14.53 2.83
C LEU A 38 -26.47 15.15 1.71
N ILE A 39 -26.65 16.44 1.40
CA ILE A 39 -25.84 17.13 0.40
C ILE A 39 -24.36 17.13 0.81
N ILE A 40 -24.06 17.51 2.06
CA ILE A 40 -22.68 17.53 2.57
C ILE A 40 -22.13 16.11 2.72
N LEU A 41 -22.95 15.12 3.08
CA LEU A 41 -22.56 13.71 3.09
C LEU A 41 -22.08 13.24 1.72
N VAL A 42 -22.83 13.53 0.66
CA VAL A 42 -22.46 13.15 -0.72
C VAL A 42 -21.18 13.86 -1.16
N ILE A 43 -21.09 15.18 -0.95
CA ILE A 43 -19.88 15.95 -1.29
C ILE A 43 -18.67 15.44 -0.50
N GLY A 44 -18.83 15.19 0.80
CA GLY A 44 -17.79 14.69 1.67
C GLY A 44 -17.35 13.28 1.32
N TYR A 45 -18.29 12.41 0.92
CA TYR A 45 -17.99 11.07 0.44
C TYR A 45 -17.18 11.12 -0.87
N LEU A 46 -17.59 11.93 -1.84
CA LEU A 46 -16.88 12.04 -3.12
C LEU A 46 -15.46 12.62 -2.96
N THR A 47 -15.34 13.69 -2.18
CA THR A 47 -14.03 14.34 -1.95
C THR A 47 -13.09 13.46 -1.13
N THR A 48 -13.58 12.84 -0.04
CA THR A 48 -12.81 11.85 0.74
C THR A 48 -12.44 10.63 -0.11
N GLY A 49 -13.34 10.17 -0.98
CA GLY A 49 -13.10 9.06 -1.91
C GLY A 49 -11.96 9.35 -2.90
N ILE A 50 -11.91 10.57 -3.44
CA ILE A 50 -10.80 11.01 -4.29
C ILE A 50 -9.48 11.04 -3.51
N ILE A 51 -9.50 11.57 -2.27
CA ILE A 51 -8.30 11.61 -1.42
C ILE A 51 -7.82 10.19 -1.13
N PHE A 52 -8.71 9.28 -0.73
CA PHE A 52 -8.37 7.90 -0.38
C PHE A 52 -7.96 7.07 -1.58
N TYR A 53 -8.47 7.41 -2.76
CA TYR A 53 -7.92 6.88 -3.98
C TYR A 53 -6.41 7.18 -4.04
N PHE A 54 -5.96 8.42 -3.92
CA PHE A 54 -4.51 8.69 -4.00
C PHE A 54 -3.72 8.24 -2.76
N ALA A 55 -4.28 8.35 -1.56
CA ALA A 55 -3.59 8.06 -0.30
C ALA A 55 -3.45 6.56 0.01
N ILE A 56 -4.37 5.71 -0.49
CA ILE A 56 -4.38 4.26 -0.25
C ILE A 56 -4.28 3.90 1.26
N PRO A 57 -5.16 4.44 2.13
CA PRO A 57 -5.08 4.19 3.56
C PRO A 57 -5.51 2.76 3.88
N ALA A 58 -4.63 1.96 4.51
CA ALA A 58 -4.99 0.64 5.01
C ALA A 58 -6.16 0.76 6.00
N ILE A 59 -7.15 -0.13 5.90
CA ILE A 59 -8.33 -0.18 6.75
C ILE A 59 -7.95 -0.83 8.07
N THR A 60 -7.31 -0.03 8.92
CA THR A 60 -6.94 -0.38 10.29
C THR A 60 -7.63 0.56 11.26
N VAL A 61 -7.76 0.14 12.52
CA VAL A 61 -8.43 0.96 13.55
C VAL A 61 -7.78 2.35 13.68
N PRO A 62 -6.44 2.50 13.78
CA PRO A 62 -5.81 3.82 13.87
C PRO A 62 -6.09 4.69 12.65
N ASN A 63 -5.91 4.14 11.44
CA ASN A 63 -6.07 4.89 10.20
C ASN A 63 -7.51 5.35 10.02
N MET A 64 -8.47 4.47 10.28
CA MET A 64 -9.89 4.76 10.13
C MET A 64 -10.39 5.72 11.21
N LEU A 65 -9.87 5.66 12.44
CA LEU A 65 -10.21 6.61 13.50
C LEU A 65 -9.65 8.01 13.18
N LEU A 66 -8.39 8.09 12.75
CA LEU A 66 -7.77 9.35 12.33
C LEU A 66 -8.53 9.98 11.16
N ALA A 67 -8.81 9.17 10.13
CA ALA A 67 -9.62 9.57 8.99
C ALA A 67 -10.99 10.13 9.41
N ASN A 68 -11.70 9.42 10.29
CA ASN A 68 -12.98 9.84 10.84
C ASN A 68 -12.90 11.21 11.50
N ILE A 69 -11.88 11.43 12.35
CA ILE A 69 -11.69 12.70 13.06
C ILE A 69 -11.43 13.83 12.07
N ILE A 70 -10.55 13.61 11.08
CA ILE A 70 -10.23 14.62 10.05
C ILE A 70 -11.47 14.97 9.23
N VAL A 71 -12.15 13.96 8.69
CA VAL A 71 -13.36 14.14 7.88
C VAL A 71 -14.42 14.89 8.68
N ALA A 72 -14.69 14.47 9.91
CA ALA A 72 -15.72 15.09 10.71
C ALA A 72 -15.30 16.51 11.16
N ALA A 73 -14.02 16.77 11.44
CA ALA A 73 -13.51 18.11 11.77
C ALA A 73 -13.67 19.10 10.61
N ILE A 74 -13.69 18.63 9.36
CA ILE A 74 -13.89 19.46 8.17
C ILE A 74 -15.39 19.60 7.86
N PHE A 75 -16.10 18.48 7.70
CA PHE A 75 -17.47 18.50 7.17
C PHE A 75 -18.54 18.81 8.21
N LEU A 76 -18.32 18.50 9.49
CA LEU A 76 -19.33 18.76 10.51
C LEU A 76 -19.50 20.26 10.80
N PRO A 77 -18.42 21.06 10.97
CA PRO A 77 -18.57 22.52 11.10
C PRO A 77 -19.18 23.16 9.84
N LEU A 78 -18.79 22.69 8.65
CA LEU A 78 -19.38 23.14 7.39
C LEU A 78 -20.89 22.87 7.35
N PHE A 79 -21.30 21.65 7.71
CA PHE A 79 -22.70 21.27 7.80
C PHE A 79 -23.47 22.16 8.79
N LEU A 80 -22.95 22.34 10.02
CA LEU A 80 -23.56 23.17 11.04
C LEU A 80 -23.67 24.64 10.62
N TYR A 81 -22.71 25.16 9.86
CA TYR A 81 -22.76 26.50 9.28
C TYR A 81 -23.87 26.63 8.22
N VAL A 82 -23.98 25.67 7.30
CA VAL A 82 -24.95 25.71 6.19
C VAL A 82 -26.40 25.62 6.67
N ILE A 83 -26.68 24.87 7.75
CA ILE A 83 -28.06 24.76 8.28
C ILE A 83 -28.55 26.02 8.99
N GLN A 84 -27.65 26.83 9.56
CA GLN A 84 -27.95 28.07 10.28
C GLN A 84 -26.89 29.16 10.01
N PRO A 85 -26.82 29.72 8.79
CA PRO A 85 -25.81 30.72 8.46
C PRO A 85 -25.92 31.97 9.35
N GLY A 86 -24.79 32.42 9.89
CA GLY A 86 -24.71 33.64 10.71
C GLY A 86 -25.33 33.54 12.11
N LYS A 87 -25.80 32.36 12.53
CA LYS A 87 -26.30 32.12 13.89
C LYS A 87 -25.36 31.19 14.66
N LYS A 88 -25.30 31.37 15.98
CA LYS A 88 -24.59 30.44 16.86
C LYS A 88 -25.37 29.13 16.91
N VAL A 89 -24.67 28.02 16.76
CA VAL A 89 -25.23 26.67 16.90
C VAL A 89 -25.78 26.49 18.31
N GLU A 90 -26.94 25.81 18.41
CA GLU A 90 -27.60 25.51 19.67
C GLU A 90 -26.66 24.75 20.62
N THR A 91 -26.57 25.19 21.88
CA THR A 91 -25.70 24.56 22.89
C THR A 91 -26.09 23.12 23.21
N SER A 92 -27.38 22.78 23.06
CA SER A 92 -27.91 21.41 23.17
C SER A 92 -27.38 20.47 22.09
N VAL A 93 -27.04 20.98 20.91
CA VAL A 93 -26.45 20.22 19.79
C VAL A 93 -24.92 20.23 19.89
N MET A 94 -24.33 21.38 20.21
CA MET A 94 -22.87 21.54 20.29
C MET A 94 -22.24 20.66 21.39
N LYS A 95 -22.84 20.61 22.59
CA LYS A 95 -22.30 19.83 23.72
C LYS A 95 -22.11 18.34 23.41
N PRO A 96 -23.13 17.59 22.93
CA PRO A 96 -22.95 16.16 22.61
C PRO A 96 -22.00 15.94 21.44
N ILE A 97 -21.99 16.82 20.42
CA ILE A 97 -21.02 16.76 19.32
C ILE A 97 -19.59 16.89 19.83
N VAL A 98 -19.32 17.91 20.64
CA VAL A 98 -17.99 18.15 21.22
C VAL A 98 -17.59 16.98 22.11
N LEU A 99 -18.47 16.51 22.98
CA LEU A 99 -18.21 15.34 23.84
C LEU A 99 -17.82 14.11 23.03
N PHE A 100 -18.59 13.78 21.99
CA PHE A 100 -18.34 12.62 21.15
C PHE A 100 -17.02 12.74 20.38
N PHE A 101 -16.72 13.93 19.86
CA PHE A 101 -15.42 14.22 19.25
C PHE A 101 -14.26 14.10 20.23
N SER A 102 -14.42 14.62 21.45
CA SER A 102 -13.40 14.51 22.50
C SER A 102 -13.13 13.06 22.85
N VAL A 103 -14.17 12.22 22.94
CA VAL A 103 -14.01 10.76 23.15
C VAL A 103 -13.23 10.12 22.00
N GLY A 104 -13.58 10.43 20.75
CA GLY A 104 -12.84 9.93 19.59
C GLY A 104 -11.36 10.36 19.59
N PHE A 105 -11.08 11.61 19.95
CA PHE A 105 -9.73 12.14 20.05
C PHE A 105 -8.93 11.49 21.19
N ILE A 106 -9.55 11.27 22.34
CA ILE A 106 -8.94 10.53 23.46
C ILE A 106 -8.64 9.09 23.04
N ALA A 107 -9.56 8.41 22.34
CA ALA A 107 -9.33 7.07 21.83
C ALA A 107 -8.12 7.02 20.87
N LEU A 108 -7.94 8.04 20.03
CA LEU A 108 -6.77 8.15 19.15
C LEU A 108 -5.47 8.28 19.97
N ILE A 109 -5.45 9.13 21.01
CA ILE A 109 -4.30 9.27 21.91
C ILE A 109 -3.97 7.93 22.57
N VAL A 110 -4.98 7.21 23.08
CA VAL A 110 -4.80 5.89 23.71
C VAL A 110 -4.19 4.90 22.72
N ILE A 111 -4.69 4.86 21.48
CA ILE A 111 -4.14 3.99 20.42
C ILE A 111 -2.69 4.33 20.10
N ILE A 112 -2.32 5.61 20.05
CA ILE A 112 -0.94 6.06 19.83
C ILE A 112 -0.04 5.57 20.98
N VAL A 113 -0.49 5.72 22.23
CA VAL A 113 0.26 5.25 23.42
C VAL A 113 0.43 3.74 23.39
N LEU A 114 -0.62 2.98 23.10
CA LEU A 114 -0.55 1.51 22.92
C LEU A 114 0.37 1.12 21.74
N GLY A 115 0.46 1.98 20.72
CA GLY A 115 1.38 1.82 19.61
C GLY A 115 2.85 1.81 20.05
N PHE A 116 3.21 2.53 21.13
CA PHE A 116 4.55 2.48 21.68
C PHE A 116 4.78 1.22 22.52
N THR A 117 3.79 0.75 23.28
CA THR A 117 3.94 -0.48 24.09
C THR A 117 3.98 -1.75 23.23
N THR A 118 3.28 -1.76 22.08
CA THR A 118 3.29 -2.89 21.13
C THR A 118 4.53 -2.95 20.24
N LEU A 119 5.48 -1.99 20.37
CA LEU A 119 6.75 -2.05 19.65
C LEU A 119 7.57 -3.25 20.12
N ASP A 120 7.64 -3.47 21.43
CA ASP A 120 8.44 -4.55 22.00
C ASP A 120 7.90 -5.91 21.56
N ASP A 121 6.58 -6.09 21.55
CA ASP A 121 5.94 -7.31 21.04
C ASP A 121 6.22 -7.55 19.56
N ALA A 122 6.18 -6.48 18.74
CA ALA A 122 6.50 -6.57 17.32
C ALA A 122 7.97 -6.95 17.10
N HIS A 123 8.89 -6.40 17.90
CA HIS A 123 10.31 -6.78 17.87
C HIS A 123 10.53 -8.23 18.31
N GLN A 124 9.83 -8.69 19.36
CA GLN A 124 9.92 -10.06 19.85
C GLN A 124 9.27 -11.08 18.90
N SER A 125 8.39 -10.64 18.00
CA SER A 125 7.84 -11.50 16.95
C SER A 125 8.83 -11.85 15.84
N ILE A 126 10.06 -11.33 15.88
CA ILE A 126 11.15 -11.78 15.00
C ILE A 126 11.61 -13.16 15.48
N SER A 127 11.46 -14.19 14.65
CA SER A 127 12.07 -15.50 14.89
C SER A 127 13.59 -15.38 14.72
N VAL A 128 14.32 -15.16 15.81
CA VAL A 128 15.78 -15.19 15.79
C VAL A 128 16.23 -16.62 16.02
N THR A 129 16.83 -17.23 15.01
CA THR A 129 17.60 -18.46 15.18
C THR A 129 19.05 -18.04 15.39
N GLU A 130 19.52 -18.07 16.63
CA GLU A 130 20.93 -17.81 16.95
C GLU A 130 21.72 -19.08 16.62
N GLU A 131 22.57 -19.04 15.58
CA GLU A 131 23.61 -20.05 15.38
C GLU A 131 24.86 -19.61 16.18
N GLU A 132 25.41 -20.51 17.01
CA GLU A 132 26.57 -20.22 17.88
C GLU A 132 27.82 -19.75 17.10
N GLU A 133 27.94 -20.17 15.84
CA GLU A 133 28.93 -19.68 14.89
C GLU A 133 28.24 -19.45 13.55
N ALA A 134 28.55 -18.32 12.90
CA ALA A 134 28.21 -18.14 11.50
C ALA A 134 28.86 -19.27 10.69
N LYS A 135 28.04 -20.13 10.06
CA LYS A 135 28.55 -21.15 9.15
C LYS A 135 29.47 -20.47 8.12
N PRO A 136 30.71 -20.95 7.94
CA PRO A 136 31.54 -20.50 6.84
C PRO A 136 30.75 -20.71 5.55
N LEU A 137 30.73 -19.71 4.67
CA LEU A 137 30.19 -19.87 3.32
C LEU A 137 30.77 -21.16 2.73
N THR A 138 29.89 -22.09 2.37
CA THR A 138 30.30 -23.34 1.75
C THR A 138 30.94 -23.01 0.40
N LYS A 139 31.89 -23.84 -0.08
CA LYS A 139 32.56 -23.60 -1.37
C LYS A 139 31.59 -23.48 -2.56
N ASP A 140 30.38 -24.01 -2.40
CA ASP A 140 29.32 -24.03 -3.41
C ASP A 140 28.42 -22.78 -3.36
N GLU A 141 28.46 -22.00 -2.26
CA GLU A 141 27.83 -20.68 -2.17
C GLU A 141 28.74 -19.66 -2.84
N THR A 142 28.49 -19.39 -4.12
CA THR A 142 29.22 -18.36 -4.85
C THR A 142 28.86 -16.99 -4.26
N PRO A 143 29.83 -16.27 -3.67
CA PRO A 143 29.54 -14.96 -3.09
C PRO A 143 29.10 -14.01 -4.21
N ILE A 144 28.18 -13.09 -3.89
CA ILE A 144 27.85 -11.98 -4.77
C ILE A 144 29.14 -11.17 -4.99
N THR A 145 29.70 -11.26 -6.20
CA THR A 145 30.96 -10.60 -6.56
C THR A 145 30.72 -9.35 -7.40
N VAL A 146 29.54 -9.23 -7.99
CA VAL A 146 29.14 -8.10 -8.83
C VAL A 146 28.40 -7.08 -7.98
N ALA A 147 28.98 -5.87 -7.88
CA ALA A 147 28.33 -4.76 -7.20
C ALA A 147 27.01 -4.36 -7.91
N PRO A 148 25.92 -4.08 -7.18
CA PRO A 148 24.64 -3.70 -7.77
C PRO A 148 24.73 -2.51 -8.74
N GLU A 149 25.54 -1.50 -8.42
CA GLU A 149 25.75 -0.33 -9.29
C GLU A 149 26.46 -0.71 -10.60
N PHE A 150 27.37 -1.69 -10.57
CA PHE A 150 28.03 -2.16 -11.77
C PHE A 150 27.07 -2.91 -12.68
N ALA A 151 26.23 -3.79 -12.10
CA ALA A 151 25.15 -4.46 -12.82
C ALA A 151 24.15 -3.44 -13.41
N ARG A 152 23.72 -2.46 -12.61
CA ARG A 152 22.81 -1.38 -13.04
C ARG A 152 23.36 -0.60 -14.23
N ASN A 153 24.63 -0.19 -14.17
CA ASN A 153 25.29 0.52 -15.25
C ASN A 153 25.41 -0.31 -16.54
N LYS A 154 25.67 -1.62 -16.42
CA LYS A 154 25.68 -2.53 -17.58
C LYS A 154 24.30 -2.64 -18.22
N ILE A 155 23.25 -2.87 -17.41
CA ILE A 155 21.88 -2.97 -17.90
C ILE A 155 21.43 -1.66 -18.55
N GLN A 156 21.73 -0.51 -17.94
CA GLN A 156 21.40 0.80 -18.52
C GLN A 156 22.03 1.01 -19.90
N LYS A 157 23.25 0.54 -20.13
CA LYS A 157 23.89 0.58 -21.46
C LYS A 157 23.22 -0.36 -22.46
N ALA A 158 22.65 -1.47 -21.98
CA ALA A 158 21.92 -2.43 -22.80
C ALA A 158 20.46 -2.04 -23.09
N MET A 159 19.93 -0.96 -22.49
CA MET A 159 18.54 -0.52 -22.70
C MET A 159 18.16 -0.25 -24.16
N SER A 160 19.13 -0.07 -25.06
CA SER A 160 18.88 0.10 -26.49
C SER A 160 18.23 -1.11 -27.17
N VAL A 161 18.32 -2.31 -26.58
CA VAL A 161 17.65 -3.53 -27.10
C VAL A 161 16.16 -3.57 -26.77
N VAL A 162 15.71 -2.79 -25.77
CA VAL A 162 14.31 -2.74 -25.36
C VAL A 162 13.49 -2.05 -26.44
N PRO A 163 12.35 -2.61 -26.88
CA PRO A 163 11.46 -1.95 -27.82
C PRO A 163 10.96 -0.60 -27.29
N ASN A 164 11.05 0.47 -28.09
CA ASN A 164 10.66 1.82 -27.68
C ASN A 164 11.30 2.30 -26.36
N PRO A 165 12.64 2.24 -26.24
CA PRO A 165 13.33 2.45 -24.96
C PRO A 165 13.07 3.85 -24.38
N GLN A 166 12.71 4.83 -25.21
CA GLN A 166 12.33 6.18 -24.79
C GLN A 166 11.11 6.23 -23.85
N PHE A 167 10.36 5.14 -23.68
CA PHE A 167 9.23 5.07 -22.75
C PHE A 167 9.61 4.63 -21.34
N TYR A 168 10.83 4.11 -21.17
CA TYR A 168 11.17 3.35 -19.99
C TYR A 168 12.45 3.81 -19.31
N ASP A 169 12.52 3.52 -18.02
CA ASP A 169 13.70 3.57 -17.18
C ASP A 169 13.91 2.20 -16.53
N LEU A 170 15.11 2.00 -15.97
CA LEU A 170 15.42 0.78 -15.26
C LEU A 170 14.88 0.82 -13.83
N GLY A 171 14.03 -0.14 -13.48
CA GLY A 171 13.50 -0.34 -12.15
C GLY A 171 14.55 -0.74 -11.12
N LYS A 172 14.09 -1.07 -9.91
CA LYS A 172 14.97 -1.48 -8.80
C LYS A 172 15.51 -2.89 -9.06
N LEU A 173 16.83 -3.07 -8.96
CA LEU A 173 17.48 -4.37 -9.07
C LEU A 173 17.15 -5.21 -7.83
N GLN A 174 16.72 -6.44 -8.04
CA GLN A 174 16.60 -7.47 -7.02
C GLN A 174 17.62 -8.54 -7.27
N VAL A 175 18.30 -8.99 -6.22
CA VAL A 175 19.10 -10.21 -6.29
C VAL A 175 18.19 -11.37 -5.96
N GLN A 176 18.24 -12.42 -6.78
CA GLN A 176 17.51 -13.66 -6.57
C GLN A 176 18.21 -14.82 -7.27
N LYS A 177 17.99 -16.04 -6.78
CA LYS A 177 18.40 -17.29 -7.40
C LYS A 177 17.34 -17.72 -8.39
N VAL A 178 17.71 -17.75 -9.65
CA VAL A 178 16.88 -18.31 -10.73
C VAL A 178 17.59 -19.59 -11.17
N GLU A 179 16.89 -20.72 -11.06
CA GLU A 179 17.47 -22.06 -11.23
C GLU A 179 18.65 -22.29 -10.27
N GLU A 180 19.89 -22.38 -10.77
CA GLU A 180 21.11 -22.55 -9.98
C GLU A 180 21.99 -21.29 -9.94
N GLU A 181 21.59 -20.21 -10.61
CA GLU A 181 22.39 -18.99 -10.74
C GLU A 181 21.83 -17.84 -9.88
N VAL A 182 22.73 -17.18 -9.14
CA VAL A 182 22.39 -15.93 -8.44
C VAL A 182 22.49 -14.78 -9.44
N VAL A 183 21.35 -14.15 -9.74
CA VAL A 183 21.21 -13.10 -10.75
C VAL A 183 20.61 -11.83 -10.16
N TYR A 184 20.93 -10.69 -10.76
CA TYR A 184 20.15 -9.48 -10.60
C TYR A 184 19.03 -9.46 -11.64
N VAL A 185 17.80 -9.26 -11.18
CA VAL A 185 16.61 -9.04 -12.00
C VAL A 185 16.22 -7.58 -11.89
N ALA A 186 15.98 -6.93 -13.03
CA ALA A 186 15.59 -5.53 -13.08
C ALA A 186 14.39 -5.33 -14.02
N PRO A 187 13.24 -4.88 -13.52
CA PRO A 187 12.09 -4.63 -14.39
C PRO A 187 12.33 -3.39 -15.25
N VAL A 188 11.86 -3.43 -16.48
CA VAL A 188 11.71 -2.23 -17.31
C VAL A 188 10.46 -1.50 -16.82
N GLU A 189 10.62 -0.26 -16.41
CA GLU A 189 9.57 0.54 -15.78
C GLU A 189 9.26 1.81 -16.57
N PHE A 190 8.05 2.35 -16.50
CA PHE A 190 7.74 3.60 -17.19
C PHE A 190 8.55 4.77 -16.64
N ALA A 191 9.20 5.52 -17.52
CA ALA A 191 9.96 6.72 -17.15
C ALA A 191 9.07 7.89 -16.66
N GLY A 192 7.74 7.76 -16.75
CA GLY A 192 6.82 8.74 -16.19
C GLY A 192 5.40 8.65 -16.73
N PHE A 193 4.52 9.52 -16.22
CA PHE A 193 3.08 9.51 -16.51
C PHE A 193 2.73 9.54 -18.01
N TRP A 194 3.35 10.46 -18.77
CA TRP A 194 3.08 10.57 -20.21
C TRP A 194 3.64 9.40 -21.03
N LYS A 195 4.60 8.66 -20.47
CA LYS A 195 5.13 7.44 -21.08
C LYS A 195 4.19 6.28 -20.80
N PHE A 196 3.74 6.13 -19.55
CA PHE A 196 2.67 5.20 -19.17
C PHE A 196 1.42 5.35 -20.06
N LEU A 197 0.92 6.58 -20.22
CA LEU A 197 -0.30 6.84 -21.01
C LEU A 197 -0.17 6.42 -22.48
N ARG A 198 1.03 6.53 -23.06
CA ARG A 198 1.31 6.18 -24.46
C ARG A 198 1.71 4.72 -24.66
N GLY A 199 2.53 4.19 -23.74
CA GLY A 199 3.12 2.85 -23.81
C GLY A 199 2.17 1.73 -23.39
N LYS A 200 1.18 2.01 -22.52
CA LYS A 200 0.13 1.08 -22.01
C LYS A 200 0.61 -0.10 -21.18
N GLU A 201 1.77 -0.67 -21.50
CA GLU A 201 2.47 -1.75 -20.80
C GLU A 201 3.99 -1.51 -20.85
N THR A 202 4.73 -2.11 -19.92
CA THR A 202 6.20 -2.12 -19.97
C THR A 202 6.68 -3.33 -20.75
N ALA A 203 7.93 -3.28 -21.23
CA ALA A 203 8.42 -4.24 -22.23
C ALA A 203 8.93 -5.57 -21.66
N GLY A 204 9.25 -5.66 -20.37
CA GLY A 204 9.89 -6.85 -19.82
C GLY A 204 10.85 -6.55 -18.68
N TYR A 205 11.90 -7.35 -18.57
CA TYR A 205 12.92 -7.22 -17.53
C TYR A 205 14.29 -7.65 -18.05
N PHE A 206 15.33 -7.30 -17.30
CA PHE A 206 16.69 -7.75 -17.55
C PHE A 206 17.13 -8.73 -16.47
N THR A 207 17.97 -9.70 -16.85
CA THR A 207 18.77 -10.50 -15.94
C THR A 207 20.26 -10.22 -16.16
N ILE A 208 21.07 -10.33 -15.12
CA ILE A 208 22.54 -10.36 -15.21
C ILE A 208 23.11 -11.12 -14.02
N SER A 209 24.09 -11.99 -14.25
CA SER A 209 24.75 -12.72 -13.16
C SER A 209 25.28 -11.79 -12.08
N ALA A 210 24.97 -12.11 -10.81
CA ALA A 210 25.49 -11.43 -9.64
C ALA A 210 26.88 -11.95 -9.21
N THR A 211 27.34 -13.05 -9.82
CA THR A 211 28.58 -13.77 -9.45
C THR A 211 29.65 -13.73 -10.55
N ASN A 212 29.29 -13.37 -11.78
CA ASN A 212 30.21 -13.23 -12.90
C ASN A 212 30.34 -11.77 -13.37
N VAL A 213 31.46 -11.14 -13.02
CA VAL A 213 31.79 -9.75 -13.41
C VAL A 213 31.82 -9.51 -14.92
N ASN A 214 32.05 -10.55 -15.72
CA ASN A 214 32.10 -10.47 -17.18
C ASN A 214 30.76 -10.71 -17.87
N ALA A 215 29.74 -11.16 -17.12
CA ALA A 215 28.41 -11.40 -17.65
C ALA A 215 27.83 -10.14 -18.32
N GLN A 216 27.04 -10.37 -19.36
CA GLN A 216 26.29 -9.32 -20.05
C GLN A 216 24.83 -9.35 -19.61
N PRO A 217 24.13 -8.21 -19.62
CA PRO A 217 22.69 -8.19 -19.41
C PRO A 217 21.96 -8.96 -20.50
N GLU A 218 20.95 -9.73 -20.12
CA GLU A 218 20.01 -10.38 -21.01
C GLU A 218 18.64 -9.75 -20.86
N PHE A 219 18.01 -9.38 -21.98
CA PHE A 219 16.66 -8.81 -21.99
C PHE A 219 15.63 -9.90 -22.27
N HIS A 220 14.62 -9.98 -21.42
CA HIS A 220 13.50 -10.91 -21.55
C HIS A 220 12.24 -10.11 -21.88
N ASP A 221 11.69 -10.33 -23.08
CA ASP A 221 10.43 -9.72 -23.51
C ASP A 221 9.27 -10.38 -22.76
N SER A 222 8.64 -9.62 -21.88
CA SER A 222 7.50 -10.07 -21.09
C SER A 222 6.67 -8.85 -20.71
N ALA A 223 5.69 -8.52 -21.55
CA ALA A 223 4.89 -7.32 -21.36
C ALA A 223 4.13 -7.30 -20.02
N MET A 224 4.27 -6.21 -19.27
CA MET A 224 3.67 -6.05 -17.94
C MET A 224 2.78 -4.80 -17.88
N GLN A 225 1.54 -4.98 -17.43
CA GLN A 225 0.57 -3.89 -17.26
C GLN A 225 0.49 -3.39 -15.82
N TYR A 226 0.79 -4.24 -14.85
CA TYR A 226 0.65 -3.98 -13.42
C TYR A 226 2.02 -3.91 -12.77
N THR A 227 2.57 -2.69 -12.67
CA THR A 227 3.94 -2.46 -12.21
C THR A 227 4.01 -1.38 -11.13
N ASN A 228 5.17 -1.21 -10.50
CA ASN A 228 5.40 -0.10 -9.55
C ASN A 228 5.35 1.28 -10.24
N SER A 229 5.74 1.35 -11.51
CA SER A 229 5.72 2.58 -12.33
C SER A 229 4.39 2.82 -13.07
N SER A 230 3.46 1.87 -13.02
CA SER A 230 2.13 2.02 -13.59
C SER A 230 1.27 2.94 -12.74
N TYR A 231 0.32 3.64 -13.37
CA TYR A 231 -0.54 4.61 -12.68
C TYR A 231 -1.96 4.08 -12.47
N PHE A 232 -2.70 4.73 -11.57
CA PHE A 232 -4.12 4.46 -11.32
C PHE A 232 -4.37 2.99 -10.98
N HIS A 233 -5.41 2.38 -11.56
CA HIS A 233 -5.83 0.99 -11.32
C HIS A 233 -4.84 -0.06 -11.82
N LYS A 234 -3.74 0.36 -12.47
CA LYS A 234 -2.62 -0.50 -12.87
C LYS A 234 -1.43 -0.42 -11.90
N TYR A 235 -1.43 0.53 -10.98
CA TYR A 235 -0.38 0.63 -9.97
C TYR A 235 -0.44 -0.55 -9.01
N VAL A 236 0.60 -1.38 -8.97
CA VAL A 236 0.59 -2.69 -8.27
C VAL A 236 0.13 -2.59 -6.81
N LYS A 237 0.66 -1.63 -6.04
CA LYS A 237 0.28 -1.35 -4.64
C LYS A 237 -1.22 -1.09 -4.49
N ARG A 238 -1.82 -0.39 -5.45
CA ARG A 238 -3.26 -0.10 -5.44
C ARG A 238 -4.10 -1.32 -5.77
N VAL A 239 -3.65 -2.16 -6.71
CA VAL A 239 -4.39 -3.37 -7.07
C VAL A 239 -4.45 -4.30 -5.86
N ILE A 240 -3.31 -4.50 -5.19
CA ILE A 240 -3.21 -5.27 -3.93
C ILE A 240 -4.11 -4.66 -2.86
N TYR A 241 -4.04 -3.35 -2.65
CA TYR A 241 -4.89 -2.66 -1.67
C TYR A 241 -6.39 -2.85 -1.94
N ASN A 242 -6.80 -2.84 -3.21
CA ASN A 242 -8.21 -2.99 -3.55
C ASN A 242 -8.77 -4.37 -3.18
N GLN A 243 -7.92 -5.40 -3.19
CA GLN A 243 -8.27 -6.78 -2.85
C GLN A 243 -8.12 -7.05 -1.36
N TYR A 244 -7.07 -6.51 -0.73
CA TYR A 244 -6.69 -6.76 0.67
C TYR A 244 -6.57 -5.45 1.47
N PRO A 245 -7.61 -4.60 1.54
CA PRO A 245 -7.48 -3.25 2.11
C PRO A 245 -7.20 -3.22 3.62
N GLN A 246 -7.49 -4.30 4.34
CA GLN A 246 -7.24 -4.46 5.78
C GLN A 246 -5.79 -4.85 6.12
N TYR A 247 -4.96 -5.11 5.10
CA TYR A 247 -3.56 -5.41 5.28
C TYR A 247 -2.70 -4.18 5.00
N ILE A 248 -1.65 -4.01 5.80
CA ILE A 248 -0.61 -3.03 5.56
C ILE A 248 0.44 -3.67 4.65
N GLN A 249 0.81 -2.99 3.57
CA GLN A 249 1.87 -3.41 2.66
C GLN A 249 3.23 -2.94 3.19
N SER A 250 4.19 -3.85 3.28
CA SER A 250 5.55 -3.56 3.76
C SER A 250 6.47 -3.28 2.57
N GLY A 251 7.02 -2.07 2.49
CA GLY A 251 7.89 -1.67 1.38
C GLY A 251 7.17 -1.56 0.04
N GLU A 252 7.93 -1.78 -1.04
CA GLU A 252 7.44 -1.84 -2.42
C GLU A 252 7.36 -3.30 -2.89
N ALA A 253 6.54 -3.58 -3.90
CA ALA A 253 6.48 -4.90 -4.50
C ALA A 253 7.79 -5.17 -5.25
N GLN A 254 8.42 -6.32 -5.00
CA GLN A 254 9.65 -6.73 -5.67
C GLN A 254 9.32 -7.63 -6.86
N ILE A 255 10.15 -7.61 -7.91
CA ILE A 255 9.99 -8.53 -9.04
C ILE A 255 10.71 -9.84 -8.73
N GLU A 256 10.03 -10.96 -8.90
CA GLU A 256 10.57 -12.31 -8.79
C GLU A 256 10.28 -13.07 -10.10
N ILE A 257 11.17 -13.97 -10.50
CA ILE A 257 11.06 -14.75 -11.74
C ILE A 257 10.87 -16.22 -11.36
N ASP A 258 9.89 -16.89 -11.94
CA ASP A 258 9.72 -18.33 -11.74
C ASP A 258 10.65 -19.17 -12.62
N GLU A 259 10.60 -20.49 -12.45
CA GLU A 259 11.43 -21.46 -13.19
C GLU A 259 11.19 -21.42 -14.70
N ASP A 260 10.03 -20.92 -15.16
CA ASP A 260 9.70 -20.79 -16.58
C ASP A 260 10.15 -19.44 -17.16
N GLY A 261 10.80 -18.59 -16.36
CA GLY A 261 11.19 -17.24 -16.77
C GLY A 261 10.02 -16.24 -16.79
N LYS A 262 8.89 -16.54 -16.13
CA LYS A 262 7.77 -15.61 -16.04
C LYS A 262 7.96 -14.67 -14.85
N PRO A 263 7.79 -13.34 -15.05
CA PRO A 263 7.89 -12.38 -13.96
C PRO A 263 6.61 -12.32 -13.12
N TRP A 264 6.81 -12.12 -11.82
CA TRP A 264 5.79 -11.92 -10.81
C TRP A 264 6.16 -10.72 -9.95
N TYR A 265 5.18 -9.93 -9.52
CA TYR A 265 5.42 -9.02 -8.40
C TYR A 265 5.05 -9.71 -7.09
N VAL A 266 5.92 -9.57 -6.10
CA VAL A 266 5.77 -10.15 -4.78
C VAL A 266 5.75 -9.03 -3.75
N GLN A 267 4.71 -9.01 -2.92
CA GLN A 267 4.50 -7.98 -1.92
C GLN A 267 4.24 -8.63 -0.55
N THR A 268 5.12 -8.36 0.41
CA THR A 268 4.89 -8.71 1.81
C THR A 268 3.81 -7.82 2.40
N ILE A 269 2.82 -8.42 3.05
CA ILE A 269 1.72 -7.73 3.72
C ILE A 269 1.50 -8.27 5.13
N TYR A 270 0.91 -7.48 6.01
CA TYR A 270 0.62 -7.91 7.38
C TYR A 270 -0.67 -7.31 7.91
N ARG A 271 -1.28 -8.01 8.87
CA ARG A 271 -2.31 -7.39 9.71
C ARG A 271 -1.65 -6.73 10.92
N PRO A 272 -2.15 -5.57 11.35
CA PRO A 272 -1.65 -4.94 12.54
C PRO A 272 -1.91 -5.79 13.79
N MET A 273 -1.04 -5.68 14.78
CA MET A 273 -1.25 -6.19 16.13
C MET A 273 -2.31 -5.37 16.86
N HIS A 274 -3.33 -6.05 17.38
CA HIS A 274 -4.39 -5.44 18.18
C HIS A 274 -5.05 -4.23 17.49
N VAL A 275 -5.12 -3.10 18.18
CA VAL A 275 -5.70 -1.84 17.70
C VAL A 275 -4.64 -0.87 17.19
N THR A 276 -3.37 -1.29 17.04
CA THR A 276 -2.27 -0.43 16.59
C THR A 276 -2.01 -0.61 15.10
N ASN A 277 -0.91 -0.08 14.57
CA ASN A 277 -0.45 -0.35 13.20
C ASN A 277 0.85 -1.17 13.21
N LYS A 278 1.23 -1.78 14.35
CA LYS A 278 2.50 -2.51 14.46
C LYS A 278 2.40 -3.88 13.80
N PRO A 279 3.43 -4.32 13.06
CA PRO A 279 3.40 -5.61 12.41
C PRO A 279 3.43 -6.74 13.44
N ASN A 280 2.69 -7.81 13.15
CA ASN A 280 2.97 -9.11 13.73
C ASN A 280 3.83 -9.88 12.73
N LEU A 281 5.13 -10.02 13.00
CA LEU A 281 6.06 -10.63 12.04
C LEU A 281 5.86 -12.14 11.94
N ASN A 282 5.24 -12.77 12.93
CA ASN A 282 4.82 -14.18 12.87
C ASN A 282 3.59 -14.42 12.00
N ALA A 283 2.92 -13.36 11.52
CA ALA A 283 1.70 -13.45 10.73
C ALA A 283 1.81 -12.64 9.43
N LEU A 284 3.04 -12.46 8.92
CA LEU A 284 3.27 -11.95 7.58
C LEU A 284 2.60 -12.87 6.55
N LYS A 285 2.13 -12.26 5.47
CA LYS A 285 1.64 -12.95 4.29
C LYS A 285 2.39 -12.42 3.08
N VAL A 286 2.41 -13.21 2.03
CA VAL A 286 2.98 -12.83 0.75
C VAL A 286 1.87 -12.77 -0.28
N VAL A 287 1.76 -11.67 -1.02
CA VAL A 287 0.88 -11.57 -2.19
C VAL A 287 1.72 -11.67 -3.44
N VAL A 288 1.40 -12.66 -4.27
CA VAL A 288 1.99 -12.86 -5.60
C VAL A 288 0.99 -12.37 -6.62
N ILE A 289 1.39 -11.44 -7.49
CA ILE A 289 0.54 -10.86 -8.52
C ILE A 289 1.15 -11.06 -9.90
N ASP A 290 0.32 -11.54 -10.83
CA ASP A 290 0.63 -11.62 -12.26
C ASP A 290 0.67 -10.19 -12.83
N PRO A 291 1.83 -9.71 -13.31
CA PRO A 291 1.97 -8.35 -13.81
C PRO A 291 1.26 -8.12 -15.15
N THR A 292 0.84 -9.17 -15.85
CA THR A 292 0.11 -9.08 -17.12
C THR A 292 -1.40 -9.02 -16.88
N SER A 293 -1.96 -9.93 -16.07
CA SER A 293 -3.41 -9.99 -15.82
C SER A 293 -3.88 -9.18 -14.62
N GLY A 294 -3.02 -9.00 -13.61
CA GLY A 294 -3.37 -8.41 -12.31
C GLY A 294 -4.01 -9.41 -11.35
N ASP A 295 -4.11 -10.68 -11.73
CA ASP A 295 -4.57 -11.76 -10.86
C ASP A 295 -3.56 -11.98 -9.74
N MET A 296 -4.06 -12.22 -8.53
CA MET A 296 -3.19 -12.36 -7.37
C MET A 296 -3.69 -13.39 -6.38
N LYS A 297 -2.75 -13.98 -5.65
CA LYS A 297 -3.02 -14.89 -4.55
C LYS A 297 -2.18 -14.51 -3.33
N MET A 298 -2.81 -14.59 -2.17
CA MET A 298 -2.16 -14.40 -0.88
C MET A 298 -1.79 -15.77 -0.31
N PHE A 299 -0.58 -15.89 0.23
CA PHE A 299 -0.03 -17.10 0.83
C PHE A 299 0.44 -16.82 2.26
N GLU A 300 0.43 -17.86 3.08
CA GLU A 300 1.33 -17.93 4.25
C GLU A 300 2.78 -17.88 3.76
N THR A 301 3.70 -17.29 4.52
CA THR A 301 5.09 -17.17 4.08
C THR A 301 5.70 -18.53 3.75
N ASN A 302 5.48 -19.55 4.60
CA ASN A 302 5.95 -20.91 4.40
C ASN A 302 5.22 -21.72 3.30
N GLU A 303 4.10 -21.23 2.80
CA GLU A 303 3.33 -21.85 1.70
C GLU A 303 3.51 -21.10 0.37
N ALA A 304 4.35 -20.05 0.37
CA ALA A 304 4.64 -19.28 -0.82
C ALA A 304 5.43 -20.14 -1.83
N PRO A 305 5.21 -19.92 -3.15
CA PRO A 305 5.93 -20.62 -4.22
C PRO A 305 7.46 -20.63 -4.03
N ASP A 306 8.10 -21.70 -4.47
CA ASP A 306 9.54 -21.93 -4.23
C ASP A 306 10.47 -20.89 -4.90
N PHE A 307 10.01 -20.23 -5.95
CA PHE A 307 10.76 -19.15 -6.63
C PHE A 307 10.87 -17.86 -5.81
N ILE A 308 10.13 -17.73 -4.71
CA ILE A 308 10.16 -16.54 -3.87
C ILE A 308 11.27 -16.70 -2.83
N GLU A 309 12.33 -15.90 -3.00
CA GLU A 309 13.41 -15.86 -2.03
C GLU A 309 13.00 -15.23 -0.69
N GLY A 310 13.54 -15.74 0.41
CA GLY A 310 13.33 -15.18 1.75
C GLY A 310 11.94 -15.46 2.35
N ARG A 311 11.26 -16.51 1.88
CA ARG A 311 10.02 -17.05 2.46
C ARG A 311 10.18 -17.62 3.88
#